data_AF-A0A832UPI1-F1
#
_entry.id   AF-A0A832UPI1-F1
#
_cell.length_a   1.000
_cell.length_b   1.000
_cell.length_c   1.000
_cell.angle_alpha   90.00
_cell.angle_beta   90.00
_cell.angle_gamma   90.00
#
_symmetry.space_group_name_H-M   'P 1'
#
loop_
_entity.id
_entity.type
_entity.pdbx_description
1 polymer ?
#
loop_
_entity_poly.entity_id
_entity_poly.type
_entity_poly.pdbx_seq_one_letter_code
_entity_poly.pdbx_strand_id
1 'polypeptide(L)'
;MSKEKANRNDVESFVASMKPGLIVLQGHGDTNNICGHKDEPIVTLGENENILKSCITYAIACDSAGALGKKVVEDKNTTFIGYEGSFGFIRDATRECNPPKDKYAKPFQEISNLISKEMIRGKTAKEAYEKSQQRCRELIKEYSASDADPANKEIRFWLFWDMQFQRVLGEQNAKL
;
A
#
# COMPACT_ATOMS: atom_id res chain seq x y z
N MET A 1 4.74 12.13 13.39
CA MET A 1 4.07 13.16 12.55
C MET A 1 2.69 13.42 13.12
N SER A 2 2.23 14.67 13.18
CA SER A 2 0.82 14.96 13.54
C SER A 2 -0.08 14.43 12.43
N LYS A 3 -1.17 13.72 12.79
CA LYS A 3 -2.14 13.19 11.81
C LYS A 3 -2.73 14.30 10.94
N GLU A 4 -2.86 15.50 11.48
CA GLU A 4 -3.40 16.68 10.80
C GLU A 4 -2.58 17.09 9.56
N LYS A 5 -1.29 16.74 9.51
CA LYS A 5 -0.41 17.03 8.37
C LYS A 5 -0.60 16.10 7.18
N ALA A 6 -1.40 15.04 7.31
CA ALA A 6 -1.81 14.22 6.19
C ALA A 6 -3.00 14.87 5.46
N ASN A 7 -2.83 16.12 5.01
CA ASN A 7 -3.80 16.86 4.22
C ASN A 7 -3.16 17.29 2.90
N ARG A 8 -3.99 17.65 1.92
CA ARG A 8 -3.56 17.98 0.56
C ARG A 8 -2.45 19.03 0.52
N ASN A 9 -2.63 20.17 1.18
CA ASN A 9 -1.70 21.30 1.12
C ASN A 9 -0.32 20.92 1.67
N ASP A 10 -0.29 20.24 2.82
CA ASP A 10 0.96 19.80 3.45
C ASP A 10 1.67 18.73 2.60
N VAL A 11 0.93 17.78 2.03
CA VAL A 11 1.48 16.73 1.16
C VAL A 11 2.05 17.33 -0.12
N GLU A 12 1.29 18.18 -0.82
CA GLU A 12 1.75 18.85 -2.05
C GLU A 12 3.01 19.70 -1.78
N SER A 13 2.99 20.49 -0.70
CA SER A 13 4.14 21.33 -0.32
C SER A 13 5.38 20.51 0.04
N PHE A 14 5.19 19.39 0.75
CA PHE A 14 6.27 18.49 1.11
C PHE A 14 6.89 17.83 -0.14
N VAL A 15 6.06 17.32 -1.05
CA VAL A 15 6.54 16.66 -2.27
C VAL A 15 7.28 17.65 -3.17
N ALA A 16 6.74 18.85 -3.35
CA ALA A 16 7.37 19.89 -4.15
C ALA A 16 8.75 20.33 -3.61
N SER A 17 8.88 20.44 -2.28
CA SER A 17 10.11 20.89 -1.63
C SER A 17 11.16 19.78 -1.52
N MET A 18 10.76 18.57 -1.10
CA MET A 18 11.68 17.49 -0.80
C MET A 18 12.02 16.62 -2.01
N LYS A 19 11.13 16.55 -3.02
CA LYS A 19 11.25 15.67 -4.19
C LYS A 19 11.63 14.23 -3.81
N PRO A 20 10.81 13.56 -2.97
CA PRO A 20 11.16 12.24 -2.45
C PRO A 20 11.28 11.21 -3.57
N GLY A 21 12.23 10.27 -3.44
CA GLY A 21 12.33 9.11 -4.36
C GLY A 21 11.28 8.02 -4.09
N LEU A 22 10.74 7.97 -2.88
CA LEU A 22 9.67 7.06 -2.46
C LEU A 22 8.61 7.81 -1.65
N ILE A 23 7.34 7.64 -2.03
CA ILE A 23 6.17 8.10 -1.30
C ILE A 23 5.37 6.87 -0.85
N VAL A 24 5.11 6.76 0.45
CA VAL A 24 4.24 5.70 1.01
C VAL A 24 2.96 6.36 1.51
N LEU A 25 1.83 5.94 0.95
CA LEU A 25 0.51 6.44 1.31
C LEU A 25 -0.29 5.30 1.96
N GLN A 26 -0.85 5.54 3.14
CA GLN A 26 -1.69 4.58 3.83
C GLN A 26 -2.95 5.28 4.31
N GLY A 27 -4.10 4.80 3.86
CA GLY A 27 -5.39 5.41 4.16
C GLY A 27 -6.51 4.77 3.34
N HIS A 28 -7.66 5.42 3.37
CA HIS A 28 -8.75 5.08 2.45
C HIS A 28 -8.42 5.54 1.03
N GLY A 29 -9.17 5.00 0.07
CA GLY A 29 -9.06 5.39 -1.32
C GLY A 29 -10.15 4.75 -2.15
N ASP A 30 -10.18 5.17 -3.40
CA ASP A 30 -11.00 4.59 -4.46
C ASP A 30 -10.20 4.64 -5.78
N THR A 31 -10.87 4.39 -6.90
CA THR A 31 -10.23 4.39 -8.21
C THR A 31 -9.57 5.72 -8.60
N ASN A 32 -10.01 6.84 -8.00
CA ASN A 32 -9.66 8.21 -8.35
C ASN A 32 -8.93 8.94 -7.21
N ASN A 33 -9.08 8.49 -5.96
CA ASN A 33 -8.64 9.21 -4.77
C ASN A 33 -7.78 8.35 -3.85
N ILE A 34 -6.81 9.01 -3.20
CA ILE A 34 -6.16 8.52 -1.99
C ILE A 34 -6.40 9.55 -0.89
N CYS A 35 -6.89 9.09 0.26
CA CYS A 35 -7.30 9.94 1.37
C CYS A 35 -6.26 9.97 2.49
N GLY A 36 -6.25 11.08 3.23
CA GLY A 36 -5.40 11.30 4.38
C GLY A 36 -6.22 11.41 5.67
N HIS A 37 -6.02 12.51 6.40
CA HIS A 37 -6.70 12.75 7.66
C HIS A 37 -8.21 12.94 7.46
N LYS A 38 -9.04 12.29 8.31
CA LYS A 38 -10.52 12.35 8.25
C LYS A 38 -11.11 11.94 6.90
N ASP A 39 -10.41 11.07 6.17
CA ASP A 39 -10.81 10.59 4.85
C ASP A 39 -10.89 11.69 3.78
N GLU A 40 -10.26 12.84 4.03
CA GLU A 40 -10.15 13.91 3.05
C GLU A 40 -9.15 13.52 1.95
N PRO A 41 -9.50 13.67 0.66
CA PRO A 41 -8.60 13.38 -0.45
C PRO A 41 -7.29 14.20 -0.37
N ILE A 42 -6.16 13.51 -0.50
CA ILE A 42 -4.83 14.13 -0.60
C ILE A 42 -4.25 14.02 -2.02
N VAL A 43 -4.66 12.99 -2.78
CA VAL A 43 -4.37 12.85 -4.20
C VAL A 43 -5.67 12.51 -4.91
N THR A 44 -5.98 13.26 -5.96
CA THR A 44 -7.20 13.14 -6.75
C THR A 44 -6.85 13.19 -8.24
N LEU A 45 -7.36 12.19 -8.98
CA LEU A 45 -7.22 12.07 -10.42
C LEU A 45 -7.80 13.31 -11.15
N GLY A 46 -7.01 13.92 -12.03
CA GLY A 46 -7.39 15.08 -12.82
C GLY A 46 -7.16 16.41 -12.11
N GLU A 47 -6.68 16.39 -10.85
CA GLU A 47 -6.43 17.61 -10.09
C GLU A 47 -4.97 17.75 -9.68
N ASN A 48 -4.41 16.77 -8.98
CA ASN A 48 -3.06 16.85 -8.42
C ASN A 48 -2.26 15.53 -8.49
N GLU A 49 -2.70 14.54 -9.27
CA GLU A 49 -1.99 13.26 -9.41
C GLU A 49 -0.54 13.42 -9.93
N ASN A 50 -0.25 14.55 -10.56
CA ASN A 50 1.08 14.90 -11.05
C ASN A 50 2.14 14.96 -9.94
N ILE A 51 1.76 15.15 -8.67
CA ILE A 51 2.72 15.13 -7.56
C ILE A 51 3.38 13.75 -7.38
N LEU A 52 2.77 12.70 -7.91
CA LEU A 52 3.29 11.33 -7.83
C LEU A 52 4.20 10.95 -9.01
N LYS A 53 4.39 11.85 -9.99
CA LYS A 53 5.22 11.60 -11.17
C LYS A 53 6.71 11.62 -10.86
N SER A 54 7.47 10.88 -11.67
CA SER A 54 8.93 10.68 -11.54
C SER A 54 9.34 10.24 -10.14
N CYS A 55 8.48 9.48 -9.47
CA CYS A 55 8.64 8.98 -8.12
C CYS A 55 8.16 7.53 -8.04
N ILE A 56 8.65 6.80 -7.04
CA ILE A 56 8.07 5.51 -6.66
C ILE A 56 6.98 5.79 -5.63
N THR A 57 5.74 5.46 -5.97
CA THR A 57 4.61 5.53 -5.02
C THR A 57 4.20 4.14 -4.60
N TYR A 58 4.01 3.92 -3.30
CA TYR A 58 3.37 2.73 -2.76
C TYR A 58 2.15 3.14 -1.93
N ALA A 59 0.96 2.78 -2.41
CA ALA A 59 -0.32 3.11 -1.82
C ALA A 59 -1.00 1.87 -1.21
N ILE A 60 -1.15 1.87 0.11
CA ILE A 60 -2.02 0.96 0.85
C ILE A 60 -3.38 1.64 0.96
N ALA A 61 -4.09 1.67 -0.17
CA ALA A 61 -5.41 2.29 -0.32
C ALA A 61 -6.21 1.50 -1.37
N CYS A 62 -7.51 1.30 -1.09
CA CYS A 62 -8.42 0.54 -1.95
C CYS A 62 -8.45 1.10 -3.38
N ASP A 63 -8.40 0.21 -4.37
CA ASP A 63 -8.61 0.52 -5.78
C ASP A 63 -7.65 1.58 -6.38
N SER A 64 -6.61 1.96 -5.64
CA SER A 64 -5.64 3.01 -6.00
C SER A 64 -4.83 2.71 -7.26
N ALA A 65 -4.63 1.43 -7.60
CA ALA A 65 -4.01 1.01 -8.87
C ALA A 65 -5.02 0.96 -10.04
N GLY A 66 -6.25 1.40 -9.82
CA GLY A 66 -7.28 1.61 -10.83
C GLY A 66 -6.97 2.82 -11.74
N ALA A 67 -7.89 3.77 -11.83
CA ALA A 67 -7.73 4.90 -12.76
C ALA A 67 -6.57 5.83 -12.37
N LEU A 68 -6.43 6.14 -11.07
CA LEU A 68 -5.37 7.00 -10.55
C LEU A 68 -3.98 6.42 -10.82
N GLY A 69 -3.71 5.19 -10.35
CA GLY A 69 -2.42 4.54 -10.56
C GLY A 69 -2.05 4.40 -12.04
N LYS A 70 -3.03 4.05 -12.90
CA LYS A 70 -2.84 3.97 -14.36
C LYS A 70 -2.50 5.33 -14.98
N LYS A 71 -3.13 6.40 -14.50
CA LYS A 71 -2.85 7.76 -14.97
C LYS A 71 -1.44 8.23 -14.59
N VAL A 72 -1.05 7.99 -13.35
CA VAL A 72 0.24 8.44 -12.80
C VAL A 72 1.41 7.84 -13.59
N VAL A 73 1.33 6.57 -13.96
CA VAL A 73 2.40 5.85 -14.70
C VAL A 73 2.42 6.11 -16.21
N GLU A 74 1.55 6.96 -16.74
CA GLU A 74 1.72 7.48 -18.11
C GLU A 74 3.04 8.26 -18.24
N ASP A 75 3.57 8.79 -17.13
CA ASP A 75 4.94 9.28 -17.04
C ASP A 75 5.94 8.11 -16.95
N LYS A 76 6.82 8.00 -17.94
CA LYS A 76 7.70 6.84 -18.15
C LYS A 76 8.68 6.57 -16.99
N ASN A 77 9.01 7.57 -16.18
CA ASN A 77 9.95 7.44 -15.07
C ASN A 77 9.24 7.23 -13.72
N THR A 78 7.96 6.87 -13.75
CA THR A 78 7.12 6.72 -12.57
C THR A 78 6.81 5.26 -12.29
N THR A 79 6.76 4.93 -11.01
CA THR A 79 6.33 3.61 -10.55
C THR A 79 5.20 3.78 -9.56
N PHE A 80 4.14 2.98 -9.73
CA PHE A 80 3.03 2.97 -8.80
C PHE A 80 2.74 1.54 -8.34
N ILE A 81 2.85 1.31 -7.04
CA ILE A 81 2.49 0.06 -6.38
C ILE A 81 1.22 0.31 -5.58
N GLY A 82 0.17 -0.47 -5.82
CA GLY A 82 -1.10 -0.32 -5.13
C GLY A 82 -2.02 -1.51 -5.39
N TYR A 83 -3.33 -1.29 -5.29
CA TYR A 83 -4.33 -2.37 -5.39
C TYR A 83 -5.39 -2.04 -6.44
N GLU A 84 -5.73 -3.01 -7.30
CA GLU A 84 -6.87 -2.95 -8.25
C GLU A 84 -8.19 -3.43 -7.62
N GLY A 85 -8.20 -3.57 -6.29
CA GLY A 85 -9.36 -3.96 -5.50
C GLY A 85 -9.22 -3.38 -4.09
N SER A 86 -10.21 -3.64 -3.24
CA SER A 86 -10.14 -3.21 -1.85
C SER A 86 -8.99 -3.90 -1.11
N PHE A 87 -8.23 -3.14 -0.30
CA PHE A 87 -7.26 -3.73 0.62
C PHE A 87 -8.00 -4.18 1.88
N GLY A 88 -7.86 -5.47 2.25
CA GLY A 88 -8.64 -6.05 3.33
C GLY A 88 -7.78 -6.74 4.38
N PHE A 89 -8.19 -6.59 5.63
CA PHE A 89 -7.51 -7.23 6.76
C PHE A 89 -8.51 -7.52 7.87
N ILE A 90 -8.17 -8.50 8.71
CA ILE A 90 -8.90 -8.75 9.94
C ILE A 90 -8.13 -8.20 11.14
N ARG A 91 -8.86 -7.87 12.20
CA ARG A 91 -8.31 -7.31 13.43
C ARG A 91 -9.12 -7.75 14.64
N ASP A 92 -8.46 -7.85 15.77
CA ASP A 92 -9.10 -7.99 17.06
C ASP A 92 -9.59 -6.62 17.54
N ALA A 93 -10.91 -6.44 17.62
CA ALA A 93 -11.52 -5.19 18.09
C ALA A 93 -11.07 -4.81 19.51
N THR A 94 -10.68 -5.78 20.34
CA THR A 94 -10.18 -5.52 21.70
C THR A 94 -8.72 -5.02 21.71
N ARG A 95 -8.06 -5.02 20.56
CA ARG A 95 -6.63 -4.65 20.39
C ARG A 95 -6.43 -3.40 19.54
N GLU A 96 -7.49 -2.64 19.24
CA GLU A 96 -7.40 -1.39 18.46
C GLU A 96 -6.35 -0.41 19.00
N CYS A 97 -6.29 -0.25 20.33
CA CYS A 97 -5.32 0.63 20.99
C CYS A 97 -3.94 -0.01 21.20
N ASN A 98 -3.74 -1.27 20.79
CA ASN A 98 -2.44 -1.95 20.84
C ASN A 98 -2.20 -2.84 19.60
N PRO A 99 -2.10 -2.23 18.39
CA PRO A 99 -1.97 -2.97 17.13
C PRO A 99 -0.84 -4.00 17.07
N PRO A 100 0.34 -3.81 17.72
CA PRO A 100 1.40 -4.82 17.71
C PRO A 100 1.05 -6.13 18.43
N LYS A 101 0.04 -6.12 19.32
CA LYS A 101 -0.42 -7.32 20.04
C LYS A 101 -1.59 -8.03 19.33
N ASP A 102 -2.08 -7.47 18.23
CA ASP A 102 -3.13 -8.09 17.43
C ASP A 102 -2.54 -9.21 16.56
N LYS A 103 -2.73 -10.46 16.99
CA LYS A 103 -2.24 -11.63 16.25
C LYS A 103 -2.91 -11.82 14.89
N TYR A 104 -4.11 -11.27 14.70
CA TYR A 104 -4.89 -11.41 13.48
C TYR A 104 -4.49 -10.35 12.44
N ALA A 105 -4.19 -9.13 12.89
CA ALA A 105 -3.71 -8.05 12.01
C ALA A 105 -2.22 -8.19 11.65
N LYS A 106 -1.44 -8.92 12.46
CA LYS A 106 0.02 -9.12 12.28
C LYS A 106 0.45 -9.50 10.85
N PRO A 107 -0.14 -10.52 10.18
CA PRO A 107 0.28 -10.88 8.82
C PRO A 107 0.07 -9.73 7.82
N PHE A 108 -1.01 -8.96 7.96
CA PHE A 108 -1.29 -7.81 7.09
C PHE A 108 -0.33 -6.66 7.35
N GLN A 109 0.01 -6.39 8.62
CA GLN A 109 1.05 -5.41 8.97
C GLN A 109 2.43 -5.81 8.42
N GLU A 110 2.73 -7.10 8.38
CA GLU A 110 3.98 -7.59 7.80
C GLU A 110 4.04 -7.30 6.31
N ILE A 111 3.00 -7.70 5.56
CA ILE A 111 2.91 -7.50 4.11
C ILE A 111 2.85 -6.02 3.75
N SER A 112 2.04 -5.22 4.47
CA SER A 112 1.86 -3.80 4.18
C SER A 112 3.16 -3.02 4.32
N ASN A 113 4.06 -3.41 5.24
CA ASN A 113 5.35 -2.75 5.43
C ASN A 113 6.49 -3.34 4.59
N LEU A 114 6.32 -4.53 4.01
CA LEU A 114 7.40 -5.27 3.36
C LEU A 114 7.93 -4.54 2.13
N ILE A 115 7.03 -4.01 1.28
CA ILE A 115 7.42 -3.30 0.06
C ILE A 115 8.30 -2.10 0.39
N SER A 116 7.85 -1.21 1.28
CA SER A 116 8.63 -0.05 1.71
C SER A 116 10.00 -0.46 2.28
N LYS A 117 10.07 -1.53 3.08
CA LYS A 117 11.32 -2.04 3.65
C LYS A 117 12.28 -2.52 2.57
N GLU A 118 11.82 -3.27 1.58
CA GLU A 118 12.67 -3.77 0.49
C GLU A 118 13.15 -2.63 -0.41
N MET A 119 12.30 -1.64 -0.71
CA MET A 119 12.70 -0.45 -1.46
C MET A 119 13.80 0.35 -0.74
N ILE A 120 13.65 0.56 0.57
CA ILE A 120 14.67 1.22 1.41
C ILE A 120 16.00 0.42 1.42
N ARG A 121 15.95 -0.89 1.23
CA ARG A 121 17.15 -1.76 1.09
C ARG A 121 17.78 -1.71 -0.31
N GLY A 122 17.30 -0.84 -1.19
CA GLY A 122 17.83 -0.66 -2.55
C GLY A 122 17.34 -1.70 -3.55
N LYS A 123 16.27 -2.44 -3.23
CA LYS A 123 15.61 -3.34 -4.19
C LYS A 123 14.83 -2.54 -5.22
N THR A 124 14.69 -3.12 -6.40
CA THR A 124 13.80 -2.60 -7.43
C THR A 124 12.34 -2.76 -7.01
N ALA A 125 11.45 -1.95 -7.60
CA ALA A 125 10.01 -2.06 -7.37
C ALA A 125 9.47 -3.46 -7.69
N LYS A 126 9.98 -4.09 -8.76
CA LYS A 126 9.66 -5.46 -9.12
C LYS A 126 10.08 -6.46 -8.04
N GLU A 127 11.34 -6.40 -7.59
CA GLU A 127 11.83 -7.31 -6.54
C GLU A 127 11.04 -7.14 -5.23
N ALA A 128 10.73 -5.90 -4.83
CA ALA A 128 9.94 -5.62 -3.64
C ALA A 128 8.51 -6.19 -3.76
N TYR A 129 7.87 -6.01 -4.92
CA TYR A 129 6.57 -6.61 -5.23
C TYR A 129 6.64 -8.14 -5.18
N GLU A 130 7.58 -8.77 -5.89
CA GLU A 130 7.73 -10.22 -5.92
C GLU A 130 7.98 -10.81 -4.53
N LYS A 131 8.76 -10.11 -3.70
CA LYS A 131 9.00 -10.47 -2.29
C LYS A 131 7.71 -10.40 -1.46
N SER A 132 6.90 -9.36 -1.66
CA SER A 132 5.58 -9.24 -1.03
C SER A 132 4.65 -10.39 -1.43
N GLN A 133 4.55 -10.67 -2.72
CA GLN A 133 3.76 -11.79 -3.27
C GLN A 133 4.22 -13.14 -2.72
N GLN A 134 5.53 -13.35 -2.62
CA GLN A 134 6.10 -14.56 -2.05
C GLN A 134 5.75 -14.70 -0.57
N ARG A 135 5.84 -13.62 0.20
CA ARG A 135 5.51 -13.65 1.62
C ARG A 135 4.02 -13.90 1.85
N CYS A 136 3.13 -13.35 1.02
CA CYS A 136 1.70 -13.69 1.08
C CYS A 136 1.48 -15.20 0.91
N ARG A 137 2.13 -15.83 -0.08
CA ARG A 137 2.03 -17.29 -0.30
C ARG A 137 2.52 -18.11 0.89
N GLU A 138 3.61 -17.68 1.54
CA GLU A 138 4.14 -18.33 2.74
C GLU A 138 3.17 -18.23 3.91
N LEU A 139 2.67 -17.02 4.18
CA LEU A 139 1.67 -16.80 5.23
C LEU A 139 0.39 -17.62 4.98
N ILE A 140 -0.13 -17.65 3.75
CA ILE A 140 -1.30 -18.47 3.43
C ILE A 140 -1.06 -19.95 3.76
N LYS A 141 0.14 -20.49 3.49
CA LYS A 141 0.51 -21.87 3.86
C LYS A 141 0.62 -22.04 5.36
N GLU A 142 1.30 -21.13 6.07
CA GLU A 142 1.45 -21.15 7.53
C GLU A 142 0.08 -21.17 8.22
N TYR A 143 -0.83 -20.30 7.79
CA TYR A 143 -2.18 -20.22 8.32
C TYR A 143 -3.09 -21.36 7.82
N SER A 144 -2.70 -22.13 6.80
CA SER A 144 -3.41 -23.37 6.39
C SER A 144 -3.03 -24.56 7.27
N ALA A 145 -1.81 -24.61 7.78
CA ALA A 145 -1.32 -25.70 8.62
C ALA A 145 -1.90 -25.66 10.05
N SER A 146 -2.54 -24.55 10.44
CA SER A 146 -3.04 -24.30 11.80
C SER A 146 -4.55 -24.11 11.83
N ASP A 147 -5.33 -25.11 11.38
CA ASP A 147 -6.80 -24.98 11.29
C ASP A 147 -7.55 -24.98 12.65
N ALA A 148 -6.84 -24.89 13.78
CA ALA A 148 -7.44 -24.83 15.11
C ALA A 148 -8.12 -23.47 15.42
N ASP A 149 -7.70 -22.39 14.77
CA ASP A 149 -8.27 -21.05 14.96
C ASP A 149 -9.20 -20.71 13.76
N PRO A 150 -10.51 -20.53 13.97
CA PRO A 150 -11.45 -20.19 12.90
C PRO A 150 -11.08 -18.92 12.13
N ALA A 151 -10.41 -17.96 12.77
CA ALA A 151 -9.98 -16.72 12.13
C ALA A 151 -8.97 -16.97 11.00
N ASN A 152 -8.24 -18.09 11.03
CA ASN A 152 -7.23 -18.41 10.03
C ASN A 152 -7.83 -18.56 8.62
N LYS A 153 -9.09 -18.99 8.50
CA LYS A 153 -9.79 -19.03 7.22
C LYS A 153 -9.95 -17.63 6.62
N GLU A 154 -10.33 -16.66 7.43
CA GLU A 154 -10.48 -15.27 7.00
C GLU A 154 -9.14 -14.61 6.71
N ILE A 155 -8.11 -14.88 7.53
CA ILE A 155 -6.74 -14.43 7.26
C ILE A 155 -6.29 -14.89 5.89
N ARG A 156 -6.45 -16.18 5.56
CA ARG A 156 -6.07 -16.73 4.27
C ARG A 156 -6.84 -16.09 3.12
N PHE A 157 -8.14 -15.87 3.29
CA PHE A 157 -8.97 -15.22 2.28
C PHE A 157 -8.47 -13.82 1.96
N TRP A 158 -8.27 -12.98 2.97
CA TRP A 158 -7.82 -11.61 2.76
C TRP A 158 -6.38 -11.51 2.27
N LEU A 159 -5.47 -12.36 2.76
CA LEU A 159 -4.10 -12.42 2.22
C LEU A 159 -4.08 -12.83 0.75
N PHE A 160 -4.92 -13.81 0.37
CA PHE A 160 -5.06 -14.21 -1.02
C PHE A 160 -5.65 -13.07 -1.86
N TRP A 161 -6.69 -12.42 -1.37
CA TRP A 161 -7.32 -11.26 -2.00
C TRP A 161 -6.31 -10.13 -2.25
N ASP A 162 -5.65 -9.65 -1.21
CA ASP A 162 -4.66 -8.58 -1.31
C ASP A 162 -3.53 -8.96 -2.27
N MET A 163 -3.06 -10.21 -2.22
CA MET A 163 -2.07 -10.73 -3.16
C MET A 163 -2.56 -10.67 -4.61
N GLN A 164 -3.80 -11.10 -4.88
CA GLN A 164 -4.40 -11.11 -6.22
C GLN A 164 -4.65 -9.71 -6.79
N PHE A 165 -4.90 -8.71 -5.95
CA PHE A 165 -5.22 -7.36 -6.39
C PHE A 165 -4.04 -6.38 -6.32
N GLN A 166 -2.96 -6.73 -5.63
CA GLN A 166 -1.75 -5.90 -5.63
C GLN A 166 -1.10 -5.86 -7.02
N ARG A 167 -0.71 -4.66 -7.46
CA ARG A 167 -0.05 -4.40 -8.74
C ARG A 167 1.20 -3.55 -8.56
N VAL A 168 2.17 -3.78 -9.43
CA VAL A 168 3.24 -2.84 -9.74
C VAL A 168 3.04 -2.34 -11.18
N LEU A 169 2.88 -1.04 -11.33
CA LEU A 169 2.61 -0.36 -12.59
C LEU A 169 3.79 0.58 -12.94
N GLY A 170 3.97 0.87 -14.24
CA GLY A 170 5.01 1.78 -14.72
C GLY A 170 6.40 1.15 -14.77
N GLU A 171 7.43 1.93 -14.42
CA GLU A 171 8.84 1.49 -14.44
C GLU A 171 9.12 0.50 -13.30
N GLN A 172 9.28 -0.78 -13.62
CA GLN A 172 9.41 -1.83 -12.61
C GLN A 172 10.84 -1.99 -12.06
N ASN A 173 11.86 -1.47 -12.76
CA ASN A 173 13.26 -1.53 -12.33
C ASN A 173 13.67 -0.28 -11.51
N ALA A 174 12.73 0.63 -11.23
CA ALA A 174 13.00 1.79 -10.39
C ALA A 174 13.44 1.36 -8.99
N LYS A 175 14.40 2.10 -8.43
CA LYS A 175 14.95 1.93 -7.08
C LYS A 175 15.29 3.30 -6.50
N LEU A 176 15.42 3.36 -5.17
CA LEU A 176 15.87 4.55 -4.45
C LEU A 176 17.33 4.91 -4.72
#